data_AF-A0A6I7XZP5-F1
#
_entry.id   AF-A0A6I7XZP5-F1
#
_cell.length_a   1.000
_cell.length_b   1.000
_cell.length_c   1.000
_cell.angle_alpha   90.00
_cell.angle_beta   90.00
_cell.angle_gamma   90.00
#
_symmetry.space_group_name_H-M   'P 1'
#
loop_
_entity.id
_entity.type
_entity.pdbx_description
1 polymer ?
#
loop_
_entity_poly.entity_id
_entity_poly.type
_entity_poly.pdbx_seq_one_letter_code
_entity_poly.pdbx_strand_id
1 'polypeptide(L)'
;MRTKRPASAVLITALSFGFSLTATSAVEASPRSGCQYKVVWPTAGVYEDPNPGSAVVKTKYAGDIVGAATCEGASYNEYGYVLVTTDAAADGRGWMREGAVVAL
;
A
#
# COMPACT_ATOMS: atom_id res chain seq x y z
N MET A 1 67.59 11.24 -13.18
CA MET A 1 67.94 11.85 -11.88
C MET A 1 66.75 11.73 -10.94
N ARG A 2 67.03 11.31 -9.71
CA ARG A 2 66.15 11.24 -8.53
C ARG A 2 65.66 12.67 -8.20
N THR A 3 64.47 12.83 -7.60
CA THR A 3 64.25 13.57 -6.32
C THR A 3 62.78 14.01 -6.11
N LYS A 4 62.18 13.35 -5.10
CA LYS A 4 61.28 13.82 -4.02
C LYS A 4 59.94 14.50 -4.33
N ARG A 5 58.87 13.77 -3.97
CA ARG A 5 57.61 14.32 -3.42
C ARG A 5 57.89 15.12 -2.15
N PRO A 6 57.04 16.10 -1.84
CA PRO A 6 56.47 16.17 -0.50
C PRO A 6 54.95 16.15 -0.51
N ALA A 7 54.42 15.47 0.48
CA ALA A 7 53.00 15.28 0.75
C ALA A 7 52.38 16.58 1.29
N SER A 8 51.25 16.99 0.72
CA SER A 8 50.32 17.91 1.36
C SER A 8 49.13 17.10 1.86
N ALA A 9 49.10 16.89 3.18
CA ALA A 9 47.95 16.37 3.88
C ALA A 9 46.86 17.45 3.90
N VAL A 10 45.76 17.20 3.18
CA VAL A 10 44.54 18.01 3.30
C VAL A 10 43.69 17.39 4.40
N LEU A 11 43.50 18.14 5.47
CA LEU A 11 42.65 17.79 6.61
C LEU A 11 41.18 17.90 6.15
N ILE A 12 40.50 16.79 5.94
CA ILE A 12 39.07 16.76 5.64
C ILE A 12 38.32 16.77 6.97
N THR A 13 37.74 17.92 7.32
CA THR A 13 36.79 18.02 8.45
C THR A 13 35.48 17.38 8.02
N ALA A 14 35.26 16.12 8.42
CA ALA A 14 34.00 15.43 8.20
C ALA A 14 32.93 16.06 9.12
N LEU A 15 32.09 16.94 8.57
CA LEU A 15 30.80 17.27 9.17
C LEU A 15 29.90 16.05 9.01
N SER A 16 29.85 15.22 10.04
CA SER A 16 28.87 14.15 10.18
C SER A 16 27.48 14.77 10.35
N PHE A 17 26.80 15.04 9.23
CA PHE A 17 25.36 15.15 9.21
C PHE A 17 24.81 13.74 9.48
N GLY A 18 24.46 13.50 10.74
CA GLY A 18 23.65 12.35 11.14
C GLY A 18 22.26 12.48 10.55
N PHE A 19 22.13 12.20 9.26
CA PHE A 19 20.86 11.98 8.61
C PHE A 19 20.47 10.54 8.93
N SER A 20 19.86 10.35 10.09
CA SER A 20 19.13 9.13 10.39
C SER A 20 17.96 9.05 9.42
N LEU A 21 18.18 8.42 8.26
CA LEU A 21 17.12 7.79 7.50
C LEU A 21 16.55 6.70 8.40
N THR A 22 15.62 7.08 9.27
CA THR A 22 14.60 6.14 9.70
C THR A 22 13.86 5.78 8.42
N ALA A 23 14.33 4.72 7.75
CA ALA A 23 13.52 3.97 6.83
C ALA A 23 12.32 3.52 7.64
N THR A 24 11.27 4.34 7.62
CA THR A 24 9.96 3.89 8.04
C THR A 24 9.66 2.78 7.05
N SER A 25 9.69 1.55 7.55
CA SER A 25 9.22 0.40 6.82
C SER A 25 7.79 0.74 6.45
N ALA A 26 7.57 1.14 5.19
CA ALA A 26 6.25 1.04 4.62
C ALA A 26 5.89 -0.42 4.82
N VAL A 27 4.95 -0.68 5.73
CA VAL A 27 4.21 -1.93 5.76
C VAL A 27 3.48 -1.94 4.42
N GLU A 28 4.18 -2.36 3.37
CA GLU A 28 3.51 -2.96 2.23
C GLU A 28 2.80 -4.16 2.84
N ALA A 29 1.50 -3.98 3.08
CA ALA A 29 0.60 -5.08 3.29
C ALA A 29 0.61 -5.91 2.00
N SER A 30 1.67 -6.71 1.84
CA SER A 30 1.75 -7.72 0.80
C SER A 30 0.52 -8.58 0.98
N PRO A 31 -0.38 -8.67 -0.01
CA PRO A 31 -1.54 -9.53 0.11
C PRO A 31 -1.01 -10.95 0.32
N ARG A 32 -1.27 -11.52 1.51
CA ARG A 32 -0.94 -12.93 1.77
C ARG A 32 -1.57 -13.75 0.65
N SER A 33 -0.73 -14.47 -0.07
CA SER A 33 -1.16 -15.39 -1.13
C SER A 33 -2.21 -16.35 -0.55
N GLY A 34 -3.45 -16.26 -1.07
CA GLY A 34 -4.61 -17.02 -0.59
C GLY A 34 -5.72 -16.19 0.07
N CYS A 35 -5.55 -14.87 0.25
CA CYS A 35 -6.57 -14.01 0.87
C CYS A 35 -6.77 -12.76 -0.01
N GLN A 36 -7.40 -12.96 -1.17
CA GLN A 36 -7.57 -11.94 -2.19
C GLN A 36 -8.99 -11.99 -2.76
N TYR A 37 -9.44 -10.86 -3.29
CA TYR A 37 -10.64 -10.78 -4.10
C TYR A 37 -10.28 -10.33 -5.51
N LYS A 38 -11.02 -10.85 -6.49
CA LYS A 38 -11.04 -10.35 -7.86
C LYS A 38 -12.23 -9.43 -8.05
N VAL A 39 -11.99 -8.25 -8.60
CA VAL A 39 -13.05 -7.32 -9.01
C VAL A 39 -13.74 -7.87 -10.26
N VAL A 40 -15.07 -7.94 -10.24
CA VAL A 40 -15.88 -8.53 -11.34
C VAL A 40 -16.75 -7.51 -12.05
N TRP A 41 -17.01 -6.35 -11.45
CA TRP A 41 -17.72 -5.27 -12.14
C TRP A 41 -16.79 -4.51 -13.08
N PRO A 42 -17.30 -3.95 -14.20
CA PRO A 42 -16.49 -3.14 -15.12
C PRO A 42 -15.77 -1.99 -14.41
N THR A 43 -16.46 -1.37 -13.44
CA THR A 43 -15.95 -0.31 -12.58
C THR A 43 -16.51 -0.49 -11.17
N ALA A 44 -15.63 -0.49 -10.16
CA ALA A 44 -16.00 -0.61 -8.76
C ALA A 44 -15.30 0.45 -7.91
N GLY A 45 -16.05 1.08 -7.01
CA GLY A 45 -15.51 2.06 -6.07
C GLY A 45 -14.90 1.41 -4.84
N VAL A 46 -13.81 1.99 -4.37
CA VAL A 46 -13.25 1.83 -3.02
C VAL A 46 -13.71 3.03 -2.19
N TYR A 47 -14.16 2.77 -0.97
CA TYR A 47 -14.71 3.76 -0.03
C TYR A 47 -13.93 3.69 1.30
N GLU A 48 -13.74 4.83 1.97
CA GLU A 48 -13.16 4.89 3.33
C GLU A 48 -14.21 4.49 4.38
N ASP A 49 -15.45 5.00 4.19
CA ASP A 49 -16.60 4.68 5.04
C ASP A 49 -17.62 3.83 4.25
N PRO A 50 -18.10 2.69 4.79
CA PRO A 50 -18.95 1.77 4.04
C PRO A 50 -20.44 2.12 4.18
N ASN A 51 -20.86 3.28 3.69
CA ASN A 51 -22.27 3.67 3.67
C ASN A 51 -22.70 4.24 2.28
N PRO A 52 -24.01 4.26 1.96
CA PRO A 52 -24.49 4.69 0.63
C PRO A 52 -24.15 6.13 0.24
N GLY A 53 -23.86 7.00 1.21
CA GLY A 53 -23.52 8.41 0.97
C GLY A 53 -22.02 8.66 0.82
N SER A 54 -21.18 7.63 0.93
CA SER A 54 -19.73 7.79 0.94
C SER A 54 -19.16 8.04 -0.44
N ALA A 55 -18.14 8.89 -0.48
CA ALA A 55 -17.41 9.19 -1.71
C ALA A 55 -16.51 8.03 -2.11
N VAL A 56 -16.38 7.82 -3.42
CA VAL A 56 -15.40 6.89 -3.98
C VAL A 56 -14.02 7.54 -3.89
N VAL A 57 -13.09 6.92 -3.16
CA VAL A 57 -11.70 7.38 -3.05
C VAL A 57 -10.79 6.78 -4.12
N LYS A 58 -11.18 5.63 -4.66
CA LYS A 58 -10.53 5.01 -5.81
C LYS A 58 -11.50 4.22 -6.66
N THR A 59 -11.28 4.20 -7.97
CA THR A 59 -11.92 3.24 -8.88
C THR A 59 -10.98 2.09 -9.19
N LYS A 60 -11.49 0.86 -9.08
CA LYS A 60 -10.89 -0.38 -9.56
C LYS A 60 -11.70 -0.91 -10.74
N TYR A 61 -11.09 -1.78 -11.54
CA TYR A 61 -11.66 -2.32 -12.77
C TYR A 61 -11.76 -3.84 -12.73
N ALA A 62 -12.61 -4.39 -13.60
CA ALA A 62 -12.75 -5.84 -13.72
C ALA A 62 -11.39 -6.50 -13.95
N GLY A 63 -11.09 -7.53 -13.15
CA GLY A 63 -9.82 -8.24 -13.18
C GLY A 63 -8.79 -7.75 -12.16
N ASP A 64 -8.96 -6.56 -11.58
CA ASP A 64 -8.10 -6.08 -10.51
C ASP A 64 -8.15 -7.04 -9.31
N ILE A 65 -6.99 -7.20 -8.67
CA ILE A 65 -6.84 -7.96 -7.45
C ILE A 65 -6.72 -7.00 -6.27
N VAL A 66 -7.54 -7.22 -5.25
CA VAL A 66 -7.45 -6.54 -3.96
C VAL A 66 -7.23 -7.57 -2.87
N GLY A 67 -6.50 -7.21 -1.82
CA GLY A 67 -6.33 -8.09 -0.67
C GLY A 67 -7.64 -8.22 0.11
N ALA A 68 -7.85 -9.36 0.75
CA ALA A 68 -8.86 -9.47 1.80
C ALA A 68 -8.32 -8.85 3.09
N ALA A 69 -9.20 -8.28 3.91
CA ALA A 69 -8.81 -7.74 5.20
C ALA A 69 -8.49 -8.83 6.23
N THR A 70 -9.14 -9.98 6.12
CA THR A 70 -8.83 -11.20 6.86
C THR A 70 -8.89 -12.40 5.92
N CYS A 71 -8.16 -13.46 6.26
CA CYS A 71 -8.16 -14.72 5.51
C CYS A 71 -9.34 -15.63 5.83
N GLU A 72 -10.11 -15.28 6.87
CA GLU A 72 -11.27 -16.05 7.34
C GLU A 72 -12.56 -15.68 6.61
N GLY A 73 -12.51 -14.69 5.71
CA GLY A 73 -13.61 -14.26 4.88
C GLY A 73 -13.86 -12.75 4.98
N ALA A 74 -14.65 -12.25 4.05
CA ALA A 74 -15.07 -10.86 4.01
C ALA A 74 -15.77 -10.45 5.32
N SER A 75 -15.29 -9.37 5.95
CA SER A 75 -16.10 -8.67 6.94
C SER A 75 -17.12 -7.82 6.20
N TYR A 76 -18.39 -8.21 6.29
CA TYR A 76 -19.50 -7.51 5.70
C TYR A 76 -20.15 -6.56 6.69
N ASN A 77 -20.74 -5.48 6.20
CA ASN A 77 -21.63 -4.63 6.99
C ASN A 77 -23.08 -4.70 6.51
N GLU A 78 -23.98 -4.08 7.25
CA GLU A 78 -25.42 -4.01 6.95
C GLU A 78 -25.77 -3.34 5.60
N TYR A 79 -24.81 -2.61 5.01
CA TYR A 79 -24.97 -1.93 3.72
C TYR A 79 -24.42 -2.73 2.53
N GLY A 80 -23.93 -3.96 2.74
CA GLY A 80 -23.43 -4.83 1.68
C GLY A 80 -22.05 -4.43 1.15
N TYR A 81 -21.17 -3.95 2.03
CA TYR A 81 -19.77 -3.70 1.72
C TYR A 81 -18.86 -4.73 2.36
N VAL A 82 -17.76 -5.05 1.68
CA VAL A 82 -16.67 -5.90 2.16
C VAL A 82 -15.43 -5.07 2.41
N LEU A 83 -14.77 -5.32 3.55
CA LEU A 83 -13.47 -4.73 3.85
C LEU A 83 -12.36 -5.41 3.02
N VAL A 84 -11.59 -4.58 2.32
CA VAL A 84 -10.48 -4.99 1.46
C VAL A 84 -9.19 -4.28 1.89
N THR A 85 -8.07 -4.95 1.66
CA THR A 85 -6.74 -4.37 1.78
C THR A 85 -6.30 -3.94 0.39
N THR A 86 -6.04 -2.66 0.18
CA THR A 86 -5.56 -2.15 -1.10
C THR A 86 -4.69 -0.93 -0.89
N ASP A 87 -3.55 -0.94 -1.58
CA ASP A 87 -2.67 0.22 -1.81
C ASP A 87 -3.37 1.46 -2.38
N ALA A 88 -4.58 1.28 -2.88
CA ALA A 88 -5.36 2.32 -3.52
C ALA A 88 -6.16 3.19 -2.52
N ALA A 89 -6.32 2.74 -1.28
CA ALA A 89 -6.89 3.52 -0.19
C ALA A 89 -5.78 4.19 0.64
N ALA A 90 -6.07 5.31 1.29
CA ALA A 90 -5.05 6.17 1.90
C ALA A 90 -4.29 5.49 3.04
N ASP A 91 -4.95 4.61 3.79
CA ASP A 91 -4.40 3.85 4.92
C ASP A 91 -4.14 2.38 4.57
N GLY A 92 -4.23 2.02 3.28
CA GLY A 92 -4.10 0.63 2.81
C GLY A 92 -5.35 -0.22 3.01
N ARG A 93 -6.46 0.35 3.52
CA ARG A 93 -7.72 -0.36 3.78
C ARG A 93 -8.89 0.41 3.17
N GLY A 94 -9.81 -0.33 2.58
CA GLY A 94 -11.01 0.30 2.03
C GLY A 94 -12.15 -0.67 1.99
N TRP A 95 -13.29 -0.17 1.55
CA TRP A 95 -14.50 -0.95 1.41
C TRP A 95 -14.90 -1.00 -0.05
N MET A 96 -15.37 -2.16 -0.50
CA MET A 96 -15.94 -2.33 -1.84
C MET A 96 -17.33 -2.95 -1.69
N ARG A 97 -18.20 -2.76 -2.68
CA ARG A 97 -19.51 -3.44 -2.68
C ARG A 97 -19.30 -4.94 -2.77
N GLU A 98 -20.01 -5.71 -1.94
CA GLU A 98 -19.93 -7.18 -1.90
C GLU A 98 -20.09 -7.79 -3.29
N GLY A 99 -21.11 -7.39 -4.04
CA GLY A 99 -21.35 -7.92 -5.39
C GLY A 99 -20.31 -7.52 -6.44
N ALA A 100 -19.41 -6.58 -6.14
CA ALA A 100 -18.39 -6.11 -7.08
C ALA A 100 -17.12 -6.98 -7.06
N VAL A 101 -17.00 -7.88 -6.09
CA VAL A 101 -15.81 -8.70 -5.89
C VAL A 101 -16.16 -10.16 -5.63
N VAL A 102 -15.24 -11.07 -5.95
CA VAL A 102 -15.35 -12.51 -5.63
C VAL A 102 -14.06 -12.99 -4.98
N ALA A 103 -14.16 -13.87 -3.98
CA ALA A 103 -12.98 -14.48 -3.35
C ALA A 103 -12.21 -15.35 -4.37
N LEU A 104 -10.89 -15.32 -4.26
CA LEU A 104 -9.97 -16.15 -5.05
C LEU A 104 -9.47 -17.37 -4.26
#